data_AF-A0A9E4AG75-F1
#
_entry.id   AF-A0A9E4AG75-F1
#
_cell.length_a   1.000
_cell.length_b   1.000
_cell.length_c   1.000
_cell.angle_alpha   90.00
_cell.angle_beta   90.00
_cell.angle_gamma   90.00
#
_symmetry.space_group_name_H-M   'P 1'
#
loop_
_entity.id
_entity.type
_entity.pdbx_description
1 polymer ?
#
loop_
_entity_poly.entity_id
_entity_poly.type
_entity_poly.pdbx_seq_one_letter_code
_entity_poly.pdbx_strand_id
1 'polypeptide(L)'
;MVHLLHNSCKRCLNIFRTHIYYLYRKTFMKKWICLLVSLFLFTVGYAQETDFDDLLASDVNADGIVNILDLVFVASHFGVTFSADQYANPDVNGDGTVNILDLTLVASHFGKYSGIPLELTDKTFDNVVRNAKLPILVEFKSDY
;
A
#
# COMPACT_ATOMS: atom_id res chain seq x y z
N MET A 1 -61.62 37.08 29.07
CA MET A 1 -61.48 36.03 28.04
C MET A 1 -60.45 36.44 26.96
N VAL A 2 -59.22 36.80 27.35
CA VAL A 2 -58.12 37.14 26.41
C VAL A 2 -56.83 36.37 26.76
N HIS A 3 -56.72 35.82 27.98
CA HIS A 3 -55.52 35.15 28.47
C HIS A 3 -55.34 33.69 27.98
N LEU A 4 -56.37 33.07 27.39
CA LEU A 4 -56.36 31.66 26.97
C LEU A 4 -55.95 31.43 25.50
N LEU A 5 -56.03 32.45 24.63
CA LEU A 5 -55.66 32.32 23.21
C LEU A 5 -54.14 32.35 22.98
N HIS A 6 -53.39 33.02 23.87
CA HIS A 6 -51.95 33.18 23.71
C HIS A 6 -51.13 31.93 24.08
N ASN A 7 -51.63 31.10 25.00
CA ASN A 7 -50.92 29.89 25.45
C ASN A 7 -51.05 28.71 24.48
N SER A 8 -52.16 28.61 23.72
CA SER A 8 -52.34 27.57 22.71
C SER A 8 -51.43 27.77 21.49
N CYS A 9 -51.11 29.03 21.13
CA CYS A 9 -50.23 29.35 20.01
C CYS A 9 -48.76 28.97 20.29
N LYS A 10 -48.26 29.22 21.51
CA LYS A 10 -46.89 28.86 21.92
C LYS A 10 -46.66 27.34 22.06
N ARG A 11 -47.68 26.58 22.47
CA ARG A 11 -47.60 25.12 22.65
C ARG A 11 -47.53 24.38 21.32
N CYS A 12 -48.28 24.84 20.30
CA CYS A 12 -48.20 24.28 18.94
C CYS A 12 -46.87 24.58 18.25
N LEU A 13 -46.31 25.79 18.42
CA LEU A 13 -45.02 26.17 17.82
C LEU A 13 -43.85 25.33 18.36
N ASN A 14 -43.85 25.01 19.66
CA ASN A 14 -42.81 24.19 20.28
C ASN A 14 -42.85 22.72 19.84
N ILE A 15 -44.05 22.15 19.63
CA ILE A 15 -44.20 20.75 19.16
C ILE A 15 -43.74 20.62 17.70
N PHE A 16 -44.08 21.60 16.84
CA PHE A 16 -43.60 21.61 15.46
C PHE A 16 -42.07 21.76 15.37
N ARG A 17 -41.48 22.62 16.21
CA ARG A 17 -40.04 22.89 16.22
C ARG A 17 -39.22 21.68 16.70
N THR A 18 -39.70 20.94 17.69
CA THR A 18 -39.02 19.71 18.16
C THR A 18 -39.19 18.54 17.20
N HIS A 19 -40.34 18.37 16.55
CA HIS A 19 -40.55 17.33 15.54
C HIS A 19 -39.71 17.58 14.28
N ILE A 20 -39.64 18.82 13.79
CA ILE A 20 -38.79 19.19 12.65
C ILE A 20 -37.32 18.97 13.00
N TYR A 21 -36.88 19.33 14.20
CA TYR A 21 -35.51 19.08 14.65
C TYR A 21 -35.19 17.57 14.76
N TYR A 22 -36.14 16.75 15.23
CA TYR A 22 -35.98 15.29 15.33
C TYR A 22 -35.98 14.60 13.95
N LEU A 23 -36.84 15.05 13.02
CA LEU A 23 -36.89 14.57 11.64
C LEU A 23 -35.67 15.02 10.83
N TYR A 24 -35.19 16.24 11.05
CA TYR A 24 -33.94 16.77 10.50
C TYR A 24 -32.75 15.95 11.00
N ARG A 25 -32.63 15.71 12.32
CA ARG A 25 -31.58 14.88 12.92
C ARG A 25 -31.61 13.42 12.42
N LYS A 26 -32.78 12.83 12.18
CA LYS A 26 -32.91 11.42 11.74
C LYS A 26 -32.63 11.20 10.24
N THR A 27 -32.89 12.19 9.40
CA THR A 27 -32.62 12.16 7.94
C THR A 27 -31.23 12.67 7.58
N PHE A 28 -30.72 13.65 8.32
CA PHE A 28 -29.36 14.17 8.21
C PHE A 28 -28.35 13.13 8.71
N MET A 29 -28.50 12.58 9.92
CA MET A 29 -27.52 11.62 10.46
C MET A 29 -27.39 10.34 9.61
N LYS A 30 -28.44 9.86 8.93
CA LYS A 30 -28.35 8.69 8.03
C LYS A 30 -27.52 8.94 6.78
N LYS A 31 -27.66 10.12 6.16
CA LYS A 31 -26.85 10.51 5.00
C LYS A 31 -25.38 10.66 5.38
N TRP A 32 -25.11 11.22 6.56
CA TRP A 32 -23.76 11.40 7.08
C TRP A 32 -23.14 10.08 7.54
N ILE A 33 -23.90 9.18 8.15
CA ILE A 33 -23.43 7.82 8.48
C ILE A 33 -23.11 7.04 7.21
N CYS A 34 -23.95 7.09 6.17
CA CYS A 34 -23.64 6.45 4.89
C CYS A 34 -22.42 7.06 4.19
N LEU A 35 -22.24 8.38 4.25
CA LEU A 35 -21.06 9.06 3.71
C LEU A 35 -19.79 8.70 4.48
N LEU A 36 -19.85 8.63 5.82
CA LEU A 36 -18.72 8.25 6.65
C LEU A 36 -18.38 6.76 6.50
N VAL A 37 -19.38 5.89 6.39
CA VAL A 37 -19.20 4.46 6.11
C VAL A 37 -18.67 4.24 4.70
N SER A 38 -19.11 5.00 3.69
CA SER A 38 -18.55 4.90 2.34
C SER A 38 -17.12 5.42 2.28
N LEU A 39 -16.79 6.50 2.99
CA LEU A 39 -15.41 6.99 3.11
C LEU A 39 -14.52 5.96 3.81
N PHE A 40 -15.02 5.37 4.89
CA PHE A 40 -14.29 4.36 5.65
C PHE A 40 -14.07 3.07 4.83
N LEU A 41 -15.10 2.60 4.12
CA LEU A 41 -14.97 1.44 3.21
C LEU A 41 -14.06 1.75 2.01
N PHE A 42 -14.02 3.00 1.54
CA PHE A 42 -13.11 3.42 0.48
C PHE A 42 -11.65 3.39 0.96
N THR A 43 -11.38 3.78 2.21
CA THR A 43 -10.00 3.77 2.75
C THR A 43 -9.44 2.38 3.03
N VAL A 44 -10.28 1.39 3.37
CA VAL A 44 -9.79 0.02 3.66
C VAL A 44 -9.35 -0.72 2.39
N GLY A 45 -9.82 -0.32 1.21
CA GLY A 45 -9.54 -1.02 -0.06
C GLY A 45 -8.15 -0.81 -0.67
N TYR A 46 -7.32 0.11 -0.15
CA TYR A 46 -6.05 0.51 -0.77
C TYR A 46 -4.78 -0.14 -0.17
N ALA A 47 -4.91 -0.98 0.86
CA ALA A 47 -3.78 -1.28 1.75
C ALA A 47 -2.88 -2.49 1.38
N GLN A 48 -2.86 -3.00 0.14
CA GLN A 48 -2.24 -4.33 -0.10
C GLN A 48 -1.32 -4.51 -1.33
N GLU A 49 -0.84 -3.45 -2.00
CA GLU A 49 0.10 -3.63 -3.13
C GLU A 49 1.55 -3.18 -2.86
N THR A 50 1.89 -2.68 -1.66
CA THR A 50 3.23 -2.12 -1.43
C THR A 50 4.34 -3.18 -1.24
N ASP A 51 4.04 -4.33 -0.62
CA ASP A 51 5.09 -5.28 -0.17
C ASP A 51 5.85 -5.96 -1.33
N PHE A 52 5.21 -6.18 -2.48
CA PHE A 52 5.87 -6.80 -3.64
C PHE A 52 6.75 -5.80 -4.40
N ASP A 53 6.24 -4.57 -4.60
CA ASP A 53 7.00 -3.52 -5.27
C ASP A 53 8.19 -3.07 -4.43
N ASP A 54 8.01 -2.95 -3.10
CA ASP A 54 9.08 -2.63 -2.15
C ASP A 54 10.17 -3.72 -2.13
N LEU A 55 9.78 -5.00 -2.22
CA LEU A 55 10.71 -6.12 -2.33
C LEU A 55 11.54 -6.05 -3.61
N LEU A 56 10.90 -5.74 -4.74
CA LEU A 56 11.59 -5.64 -6.03
C LEU A 56 12.52 -4.42 -6.08
N ALA A 57 12.10 -3.29 -5.50
CA ALA A 57 12.95 -2.10 -5.38
C ALA A 57 14.14 -2.32 -4.43
N SER A 58 13.99 -3.20 -3.42
CA SER A 58 15.06 -3.51 -2.46
C SER A 58 16.21 -4.34 -3.03
N ASP A 59 16.01 -5.03 -4.16
CA ASP A 59 17.06 -5.70 -4.94
C ASP A 59 17.64 -4.71 -5.95
N VAL A 60 18.45 -3.80 -5.42
CA VAL A 60 18.91 -2.61 -6.14
C VAL A 60 19.87 -2.99 -7.27
N ASN A 61 20.70 -4.02 -7.08
CA ASN A 61 21.62 -4.50 -8.11
C ASN A 61 20.99 -5.51 -9.09
N ALA A 62 19.77 -5.96 -8.80
CA ALA A 62 18.99 -6.95 -9.55
C ALA A 62 19.69 -8.28 -9.81
N ASP A 63 20.41 -8.76 -8.79
CA ASP A 63 20.98 -10.11 -8.79
C ASP A 63 19.97 -11.19 -8.36
N GLY A 64 18.76 -10.78 -7.94
CA GLY A 64 17.67 -11.65 -7.53
C GLY A 64 17.64 -11.93 -6.03
N ILE A 65 18.58 -11.40 -5.24
CA ILE A 65 18.70 -11.64 -3.80
C ILE A 65 19.02 -10.34 -3.08
N VAL A 66 18.11 -9.88 -2.23
CA VAL A 66 18.37 -8.71 -1.38
C VAL A 66 19.44 -9.05 -0.33
N ASN A 67 20.63 -8.48 -0.46
CA ASN A 67 21.77 -8.80 0.39
C ASN A 67 22.65 -7.57 0.71
N ILE A 68 23.87 -7.80 1.20
CA ILE A 68 24.79 -6.73 1.60
C ILE A 68 25.22 -5.86 0.41
N LEU A 69 25.21 -6.41 -0.80
CA LEU A 69 25.58 -5.68 -2.02
C LEU A 69 24.57 -4.57 -2.33
N ASP A 70 23.27 -4.80 -2.10
CA ASP A 70 22.23 -3.77 -2.25
C ASP A 70 22.40 -2.64 -1.23
N LEU A 71 22.63 -3.00 0.03
CA LEU A 71 22.90 -2.02 1.09
C LEU A 71 24.15 -1.18 0.79
N VAL A 72 25.22 -1.81 0.31
CA VAL A 72 26.45 -1.11 -0.09
C VAL A 72 26.19 -0.22 -1.31
N PHE A 73 25.37 -0.66 -2.26
CA PHE A 73 24.99 0.15 -3.41
C PHE A 73 24.28 1.43 -2.99
N VAL A 74 23.25 1.34 -2.14
CA VAL A 74 22.54 2.51 -1.60
C VAL A 74 23.49 3.41 -0.79
N ALA A 75 24.28 2.82 0.12
CA ALA A 75 25.21 3.58 0.96
C ALA A 75 26.27 4.34 0.13
N SER A 76 26.69 3.80 -1.01
CA SER A 76 27.66 4.47 -1.90
C SER A 76 27.11 5.74 -2.57
N HIS A 77 25.78 5.95 -2.54
CA HIS A 77 25.09 7.11 -3.09
C HIS A 77 24.43 7.97 -2.00
N PHE A 78 24.79 7.77 -0.72
CA PHE A 78 24.15 8.46 0.40
C PHE A 78 24.24 9.99 0.29
N GLY A 79 23.11 10.67 0.50
CA GLY A 79 22.98 12.13 0.44
C GLY A 79 22.85 12.71 -0.98
N VAL A 80 22.79 11.86 -2.02
CA VAL A 80 22.58 12.29 -3.40
C VAL A 80 21.08 12.42 -3.66
N THR A 81 20.68 13.47 -4.37
CA THR A 81 19.33 13.56 -4.94
C THR A 81 19.26 12.76 -6.22
N PHE A 82 18.32 11.85 -6.32
CA PHE A 82 18.18 10.94 -7.45
C PHE A 82 16.86 11.16 -8.18
N SER A 83 16.82 10.82 -9.46
CA SER A 83 15.59 10.85 -10.26
C SER A 83 15.11 9.43 -10.46
N ALA A 84 13.81 9.17 -10.29
CA ALA A 84 13.22 7.83 -10.32
C ALA A 84 13.46 7.04 -11.62
N ASP A 85 13.84 7.71 -12.72
CA ASP A 85 13.98 7.11 -14.06
C ASP A 85 15.34 6.44 -14.31
N GLN A 86 16.26 6.43 -13.33
CA GLN A 86 17.60 5.85 -13.50
C GLN A 86 17.71 4.45 -12.88
N TYR A 87 18.33 3.52 -13.61
CA TYR A 87 18.55 2.16 -13.14
C TYR A 87 20.05 1.82 -13.11
N ALA A 88 20.60 1.26 -12.04
CA ALA A 88 19.98 0.96 -10.74
C ALA A 88 19.65 2.23 -9.93
N ASN A 89 18.54 2.22 -9.18
CA ASN A 89 18.08 3.36 -8.38
C ASN A 89 18.39 3.17 -6.87
N PRO A 90 19.30 3.95 -6.26
CA PRO A 90 19.56 3.91 -4.83
C PRO A 90 18.51 4.64 -3.96
N ASP A 91 17.62 5.45 -4.55
CA ASP A 91 16.44 6.05 -3.90
C ASP A 91 15.28 5.05 -3.97
N VAL A 92 15.30 4.10 -3.04
CA VAL A 92 14.44 2.91 -3.03
C VAL A 92 13.01 3.28 -2.66
N ASN A 93 12.81 4.29 -1.81
CA ASN A 93 11.47 4.76 -1.46
C ASN A 93 10.90 5.81 -2.45
N GLY A 94 11.72 6.29 -3.38
CA GLY A 94 11.33 7.22 -4.44
C GLY A 94 11.02 8.64 -3.95
N ASP A 95 11.59 9.05 -2.81
CA ASP A 95 11.37 10.39 -2.23
C ASP A 95 12.28 11.48 -2.82
N GLY A 96 13.20 11.08 -3.70
CA GLY A 96 14.15 11.93 -4.41
C GLY A 96 15.46 12.13 -3.66
N THR A 97 15.65 11.55 -2.48
CA THR A 97 16.85 11.72 -1.65
C THR A 97 17.34 10.40 -1.07
N VAL A 98 18.51 9.94 -1.50
CA VAL A 98 19.12 8.73 -0.93
C VAL A 98 19.54 8.99 0.51
N ASN A 99 18.88 8.36 1.46
CA ASN A 99 19.10 8.56 2.89
C ASN A 99 18.92 7.27 3.70
N ILE A 100 18.77 7.40 5.03
CA ILE A 100 18.65 6.25 5.93
C ILE A 100 17.35 5.46 5.68
N LEU A 101 16.30 6.12 5.17
CA LEU A 101 15.02 5.48 4.88
C LEU A 101 15.17 4.42 3.78
N ASP A 102 15.93 4.70 2.73
CA ASP A 102 16.24 3.73 1.67
C ASP A 102 16.99 2.52 2.21
N LEU A 103 18.03 2.76 3.02
CA LEU A 103 18.79 1.70 3.68
C LEU A 103 17.90 0.83 4.58
N THR A 104 16.97 1.44 5.32
CA THR A 104 16.05 0.69 6.18
C THR A 104 15.04 -0.12 5.37
N LEU A 105 14.65 0.35 4.19
CA LEU A 105 13.74 -0.36 3.29
C LEU A 105 14.42 -1.59 2.69
N VAL A 106 15.65 -1.47 2.21
CA VAL A 106 16.45 -2.62 1.77
C VAL A 106 16.66 -3.62 2.92
N ALA A 107 17.01 -3.13 4.11
CA ALA A 107 17.23 -3.98 5.28
C ALA A 107 15.96 -4.74 5.72
N SER A 108 14.76 -4.20 5.51
CA SER A 108 13.50 -4.88 5.84
C SER A 108 13.22 -6.09 4.93
N HIS A 109 13.88 -6.14 3.77
CA HIS A 109 13.80 -7.24 2.80
C HIS A 109 15.05 -8.11 2.77
N PHE A 110 16.01 -7.91 3.68
CA PHE A 110 17.29 -8.63 3.67
C PHE A 110 17.12 -10.15 3.68
N GLY A 111 17.81 -10.83 2.76
CA GLY A 111 17.78 -12.27 2.56
C GLY A 111 16.56 -12.78 1.77
N LYS A 112 15.66 -11.89 1.32
CA LYS A 112 14.55 -12.27 0.44
C LYS A 112 15.00 -12.32 -1.03
N TYR A 113 14.28 -13.10 -1.82
CA TYR A 113 14.43 -13.17 -3.26
C TYR A 113 13.41 -12.23 -3.91
N SER A 114 13.88 -11.32 -4.77
CA SER A 114 13.06 -10.36 -5.54
C SER A 114 12.52 -10.96 -6.85
N GLY A 115 13.05 -12.11 -7.26
CA GLY A 115 12.65 -12.79 -8.48
C GLY A 115 11.22 -13.33 -8.40
N ILE A 116 10.60 -13.49 -9.57
CA ILE A 116 9.37 -14.26 -9.71
C ILE A 116 9.61 -15.65 -9.11
N PRO A 117 8.82 -16.12 -8.13
CA PRO A 117 8.92 -17.48 -7.64
C PRO A 117 8.65 -18.44 -8.80
N LEU A 118 9.71 -18.97 -9.39
CA LEU A 118 9.62 -19.98 -10.43
C LEU A 118 9.48 -21.32 -9.73
N GLU A 119 8.23 -21.77 -9.54
CA GLU A 119 7.99 -23.15 -9.16
C GLU A 119 8.34 -24.06 -10.35
N LEU A 120 9.55 -24.59 -10.30
CA LEU A 120 10.00 -25.65 -11.17
C LEU A 120 9.35 -26.95 -10.73
N THR A 121 8.19 -27.25 -11.30
CA THR A 121 7.60 -28.58 -11.28
C THR A 121 8.21 -29.43 -12.40
N ASP A 122 8.17 -30.75 -12.27
CA ASP A 122 8.60 -31.70 -13.33
C ASP A 122 8.01 -31.36 -14.71
N LYS A 123 6.80 -30.78 -14.75
CA LYS A 123 6.12 -30.38 -15.99
C LYS A 123 6.59 -29.03 -16.54
N THR A 124 6.99 -28.09 -15.69
CA THR A 124 7.46 -26.76 -16.11
C THR A 124 8.95 -26.76 -16.47
N PHE A 125 9.76 -27.58 -15.80
CA PHE A 125 11.19 -27.73 -16.08
C PHE A 125 11.45 -28.11 -17.54
N ASP A 126 10.70 -29.09 -18.05
CA ASP A 126 10.79 -29.54 -19.45
C ASP A 126 10.54 -28.41 -20.46
N ASN A 127 9.59 -27.52 -20.18
CA ASN A 127 9.27 -26.42 -21.08
C ASN A 127 10.31 -25.29 -21.05
N VAL A 128 10.98 -25.10 -19.90
CA VAL A 128 12.07 -24.13 -19.73
C VAL A 128 13.34 -24.63 -20.40
N VAL A 129 13.73 -25.88 -20.16
CA VAL A 129 14.99 -26.44 -20.68
C VAL A 129 14.91 -26.72 -22.19
N ARG A 130 13.79 -27.25 -22.69
CA ARG A 130 13.69 -27.63 -24.11
C ARG A 130 13.63 -26.42 -25.06
N ASN A 131 13.17 -25.26 -24.59
CA ASN A 131 13.07 -24.04 -25.39
C ASN A 131 14.22 -23.04 -25.13
N ALA A 132 15.12 -23.34 -24.19
CA ALA A 132 16.24 -22.48 -23.89
C ALA A 132 17.24 -22.48 -25.06
N LYS A 133 17.46 -21.30 -25.64
CA LYS A 133 18.42 -21.10 -26.73
C LYS A 133 19.85 -20.87 -26.22
N LEU A 134 20.02 -20.69 -24.91
CA LEU A 134 21.31 -20.52 -24.23
C LEU A 134 21.64 -21.77 -23.39
N PRO A 135 22.93 -22.11 -23.22
CA PRO A 135 23.31 -23.21 -22.32
C PRO A 135 22.93 -22.85 -20.89
N ILE A 136 22.01 -23.62 -20.30
CA ILE A 136 21.62 -23.49 -18.89
C ILE A 136 22.51 -24.44 -18.07
N LEU A 137 23.27 -23.88 -17.12
CA LEU A 137 23.96 -24.67 -16.11
C LEU A 137 22.97 -24.94 -14.96
N VAL A 138 22.56 -26.19 -14.80
CA VAL A 138 21.69 -26.62 -13.70
C VAL A 138 22.58 -27.26 -12.63
N GLU A 139 22.77 -26.56 -11.52
CA GLU A 139 23.47 -27.10 -10.35
C GLU A 139 22.44 -27.55 -9.32
N PHE A 140 22.33 -28.87 -9.12
CA PHE A 140 21.49 -29.44 -8.09
C PHE A 140 22.24 -29.33 -6.76
N LYS A 141 21.82 -28.39 -5.92
CA LYS A 141 22.30 -28.33 -4.53
C LYS A 141 21.52 -29.33 -3.70
N SER A 142 22.24 -30.25 -3.08
CA SER A 142 21.66 -31.24 -2.19
C SER A 142 21.74 -30.71 -0.76
N ASP A 143 20.60 -30.56 -0.09
CA ASP A 143 20.53 -30.12 1.30
C ASP A 143 20.71 -31.29 2.30
N TYR A 144 21.75 -32.11 2.11
CA TYR A 144 22.17 -33.10 3.11
C TYR A 144 23.19 -32.51 4.07
#